data_AF-A0A814XSA2-F1
#
_entry.id   AF-A0A814XSA2-F1
#
_cell.length_a   1.000
_cell.length_b   1.000
_cell.length_c   1.000
_cell.angle_alpha   90.00
_cell.angle_beta   90.00
_cell.angle_gamma   90.00
#
_symmetry.space_group_name_H-M   'P 1'
#
loop_
_entity.id
_entity.type
_entity.pdbx_description
1 polymer ?
#
loop_
_entity_poly.entity_id
_entity_poly.type
_entity_poly.pdbx_seq_one_letter_code
_entity_poly.pdbx_strand_id
1 'polypeptide(L)'
;MLKYSEPHRWMLLVQVKSQICQEFAQYDKCSTNNACGCFHMTDVGNIGMCGFLEIDCSQVKPCNSSNNACNLSDSICVRHPRCNDLPLCYPLSMIDQRICPSIKKWINTGKMNYARYMHKASILSNGQVLIMGGIGDRAIALKSAELYDSSTGLWTVTRNMTNARFGHAVSLLINGKVLVTGGNGNGYYLNTAELYDSSTKTWTMTGNMSYTRFGHTASVLTNGKVLVTGGDGHSQYLNTAELYDPLKETWTNTGNMNYPRYLHTATVLPNGKVLVTGGWMGDYLNNSELYDPLTETWTIAGVINNSLSYHTASMLKNGKVLISGGVDPKSIALNSSVLYDPSTGSWTATGNMNNGRWAHTASVLPNGEVLVTGGYNGTTLNSAELYNPSTGTWTVINIMNNPRSSHTAFVLTNGKMLIAGGIDNMPLNSAELY
;
A
#
# COMPACT_ATOMS: atom_id res chain seq x y z
N MET A 1 9.84 15.83 29.30
CA MET A 1 8.40 15.49 29.45
C MET A 1 7.59 16.17 28.35
N LEU A 2 6.63 15.45 27.75
CA LEU A 2 5.77 15.99 26.70
C LEU A 2 4.39 16.30 27.30
N LYS A 3 3.86 17.48 27.04
CA LYS A 3 2.46 17.82 27.36
C LYS A 3 1.78 18.33 26.10
N TYR A 4 0.61 17.77 25.81
CA TYR A 4 -0.26 18.19 24.74
C TYR A 4 -0.91 19.52 25.14
N SER A 5 -0.75 20.59 24.35
CA SER A 5 -1.43 21.86 24.61
C SER A 5 -2.70 22.01 23.77
N GLU A 6 -2.66 21.70 22.46
CA GLU A 6 -3.78 21.83 21.50
C GLU A 6 -3.57 20.95 20.23
N PRO A 7 -4.57 20.78 19.32
CA PRO A 7 -4.37 20.10 18.03
C PRO A 7 -3.23 20.74 17.23
N HIS A 8 -2.24 19.93 16.85
CA HIS A 8 -1.02 20.34 16.13
C HIS A 8 -0.01 21.20 16.91
N ARG A 9 -0.19 21.39 18.22
CA ARG A 9 0.79 22.06 19.09
C ARG A 9 1.32 21.12 20.16
N TRP A 10 2.65 20.94 20.16
CA TRP A 10 3.33 20.09 21.11
C TRP A 10 4.30 20.91 21.96
N MET A 11 4.30 20.65 23.27
CA MET A 11 5.27 21.22 24.20
C MET A 11 6.37 20.22 24.51
N LEU A 12 7.60 20.56 24.13
CA LEU A 12 8.79 19.79 24.45
C LEU A 12 9.44 20.33 25.74
N LEU A 13 9.50 19.53 26.82
CA LEU A 13 10.45 19.80 27.91
C LEU A 13 11.78 19.11 27.64
N VAL A 14 12.81 19.91 27.39
CA VAL A 14 14.21 19.45 27.33
C VAL A 14 14.77 19.43 28.76
N GLN A 15 15.11 18.25 29.24
CA GLN A 15 15.73 18.05 30.55
C GLN A 15 17.24 17.94 30.38
N VAL A 16 17.99 18.92 30.89
CA VAL A 16 19.46 18.91 30.81
C VAL A 16 20.02 18.54 32.18
N LYS A 17 20.85 17.48 32.26
CA LYS A 17 21.59 17.17 33.49
C LYS A 17 22.78 18.12 33.60
N SER A 18 22.95 18.74 34.77
CA SER A 18 23.87 19.86 35.00
C SER A 18 25.35 19.60 34.66
N GLN A 19 25.79 18.35 34.56
CA GLN A 19 27.17 18.01 34.18
C GLN A 19 27.50 18.25 32.69
N ILE A 20 26.52 18.17 31.78
CA ILE A 20 26.77 18.42 30.35
C ILE A 20 26.99 19.91 30.06
N CYS A 21 26.52 20.80 30.94
CA CYS A 21 26.72 22.24 30.81
C CYS A 21 28.16 22.70 31.08
N GLN A 22 29.06 21.83 31.58
CA GLN A 22 30.46 22.20 31.82
C GLN A 22 31.40 21.87 30.65
N GLU A 23 31.07 20.90 29.78
CA GLU A 23 31.98 20.48 28.69
C GLU A 23 31.71 21.16 27.34
N PHE A 24 30.57 21.84 27.15
CA PHE A 24 30.26 22.61 25.93
C PHE A 24 30.46 24.13 26.07
N ALA A 25 31.16 24.57 27.12
CA ALA A 25 31.45 25.98 27.39
C ALA A 25 32.56 26.58 26.50
N GLN A 26 32.57 26.24 25.20
CA GLN A 26 33.41 26.93 24.20
C GLN A 26 32.61 27.72 23.15
N TYR A 27 31.27 27.67 23.22
CA TYR A 27 30.40 28.61 22.53
C TYR A 27 29.40 29.20 23.53
N ASP A 28 29.89 30.23 24.23
CA ASP A 28 29.18 31.29 24.95
C ASP A 28 27.76 31.05 25.50
N LYS A 29 27.67 31.22 26.84
CA LYS A 29 26.54 31.68 27.66
C LYS A 29 25.66 30.62 28.32
N CYS A 30 25.97 30.33 29.58
CA CYS A 30 25.00 30.04 30.64
C CYS A 30 25.49 30.70 31.94
N SER A 31 25.16 31.99 32.13
CA SER A 31 25.22 32.62 33.46
C SER A 31 23.79 32.89 33.94
N THR A 32 23.58 32.77 35.24
CA THR A 32 22.28 32.79 35.92
C THR A 32 21.52 34.11 35.82
N ASN A 33 22.10 35.14 35.19
CA ASN A 33 21.45 36.42 34.97
C ASN A 33 21.49 36.78 33.47
N ASN A 34 20.33 36.67 32.82
CA ASN A 34 20.02 37.18 31.47
C ASN A 34 20.64 36.50 30.24
N ALA A 35 21.21 35.30 30.32
CA ALA A 35 21.93 34.72 29.18
C ALA A 35 21.55 33.29 28.78
N CYS A 36 20.28 32.89 28.92
CA CYS A 36 19.76 31.78 28.15
C CYS A 36 19.15 32.34 26.86
N GLY A 37 19.75 32.05 25.71
CA GLY A 37 19.08 32.32 24.43
C GLY A 37 17.67 31.72 24.45
N CYS A 38 16.66 32.51 24.06
CA CYS A 38 15.25 32.13 23.87
C CYS A 38 14.49 31.36 24.98
N PHE A 39 15.14 30.94 26.07
CA PHE A 39 14.58 30.01 27.04
C PHE A 39 14.79 30.53 28.46
N HIS A 40 13.79 30.39 29.32
CA HIS A 40 13.92 30.69 30.76
C HIS A 40 14.41 29.44 31.50
N MET A 41 15.38 29.61 32.41
CA MET A 41 15.72 28.58 33.41
C MET A 41 14.78 28.69 34.62
N THR A 42 14.14 27.58 35.00
CA THR A 42 13.57 27.41 36.35
C THR A 42 14.36 26.35 37.09
N ASP A 43 14.87 26.71 38.27
CA ASP A 43 15.70 25.83 39.09
C ASP A 43 14.79 24.97 39.98
N VAL A 44 14.73 23.66 39.72
CA VAL A 44 13.97 22.71 40.54
C VAL A 44 14.88 21.52 40.84
N GLY A 45 15.58 21.56 41.98
CA GLY A 45 16.31 20.42 42.54
C GLY A 45 17.52 19.95 41.72
N ASN A 46 18.46 20.85 41.38
CA ASN A 46 19.66 20.57 40.56
C ASN A 46 19.38 20.14 39.11
N ILE A 47 18.18 20.40 38.60
CA ILE A 47 17.80 20.19 37.20
C ILE A 47 17.47 21.56 36.61
N GLY A 48 18.32 22.04 35.71
CA GLY A 48 18.03 23.21 34.88
C GLY A 48 17.04 22.82 33.78
N MET A 49 15.90 23.49 33.72
CA MET A 49 14.93 23.34 32.63
C MET A 49 15.02 24.56 31.71
N CYS A 50 15.40 24.36 30.45
CA CYS A 50 15.22 25.40 29.42
C CYS A 50 13.72 25.46 29.04
N GLY A 51 13.16 26.66 29.04
CA GLY A 51 11.73 26.95 28.91
C GLY A 51 10.98 26.33 27.72
N PHE A 52 9.69 26.65 27.65
CA PHE A 52 8.73 26.02 26.74
C PHE A 52 9.01 26.32 25.26
N LEU A 53 9.18 25.29 24.45
CA LEU A 53 9.14 25.39 22.99
C LEU A 53 7.79 24.87 22.49
N GLU A 54 6.94 25.77 21.98
CA GLU A 54 5.81 25.37 21.13
C GLU A 54 6.36 25.11 19.72
N ILE A 55 6.25 23.87 19.24
CA ILE A 55 6.63 23.51 17.87
C ILE A 55 5.38 23.43 17.01
N ASP A 56 5.29 24.30 16.00
CA ASP A 56 4.33 24.17 14.90
C ASP A 56 4.94 23.27 13.81
N CYS A 57 4.46 22.02 13.75
CA CYS A 57 4.94 21.03 12.78
C CYS A 57 4.66 21.41 11.32
N SER A 58 3.78 22.38 11.04
CA SER A 58 3.54 22.90 9.68
C SER A 58 4.66 23.80 9.15
N GLN A 59 5.48 24.36 10.04
CA GLN A 59 6.57 25.29 9.71
C GLN A 59 7.95 24.60 9.66
N VAL A 60 8.02 23.31 9.98
CA VAL A 60 9.25 22.51 9.96
C VAL A 60 9.68 22.28 8.51
N LYS A 61 10.83 22.85 8.12
CA LYS A 61 11.42 22.69 6.78
C LYS A 61 12.79 22.00 6.85
N PRO A 62 13.18 21.19 5.83
CA PRO A 62 14.55 20.73 5.67
C PRO A 62 15.48 21.93 5.53
N CYS A 63 16.67 21.87 6.13
CA CYS A 63 17.67 22.92 5.99
C CYS A 63 18.13 23.03 4.53
N ASN A 64 18.01 24.22 3.93
CA ASN A 64 18.63 24.56 2.65
C ASN A 64 19.83 25.47 2.93
N SER A 65 20.98 25.13 2.35
CA SER A 65 22.28 25.81 2.51
C SER A 65 22.30 27.26 2.00
N SER A 66 21.22 27.77 1.40
CA SER A 66 21.16 29.12 0.84
C SER A 66 20.78 30.23 1.83
N ASN A 67 20.28 29.91 3.04
CA ASN A 67 19.83 30.91 4.03
C ASN A 67 20.57 30.86 5.38
N ASN A 68 21.84 30.40 5.39
CA ASN A 68 22.81 30.59 6.48
C ASN A 68 22.26 30.58 7.93
N ALA A 69 22.01 29.38 8.47
CA ALA A 69 22.07 29.16 9.92
C ALA A 69 22.24 27.69 10.33
N CYS A 70 21.99 26.73 9.44
CA CYS A 70 21.94 25.31 9.80
C CYS A 70 22.64 24.46 8.75
N ASN A 71 23.89 24.08 9.03
CA ASN A 71 24.78 23.38 8.10
C ASN A 71 24.94 21.88 8.41
N LEU A 72 23.98 21.30 9.16
CA LEU A 72 23.99 19.89 9.54
C LEU A 72 22.95 19.14 8.70
N SER A 73 23.40 18.11 7.99
CA SER A 73 22.60 17.29 7.06
C SER A 73 21.41 16.57 7.69
N ASP A 74 21.33 16.51 9.02
CA ASP A 74 20.29 15.84 9.79
C ASP A 74 19.69 16.74 10.87
N SER A 75 19.30 17.95 10.48
CA SER A 75 18.67 18.93 11.37
C SER A 75 17.42 19.57 10.76
N ILE A 76 16.54 20.10 11.61
CA ILE A 76 15.43 20.95 11.20
C ILE A 76 15.61 22.36 11.74
N CYS A 77 15.10 23.35 11.00
CA CYS A 77 15.00 24.73 11.45
C CYS A 77 13.64 24.98 12.11
N VAL A 78 13.65 25.48 13.35
CA VAL A 78 12.45 25.99 14.04
C VAL A 78 12.61 27.50 14.23
N ARG A 79 11.62 28.29 13.78
CA ARG A 79 11.57 29.74 14.03
C ARG A 79 10.58 30.00 15.16
N HIS A 80 10.97 30.82 16.12
CA HIS A 80 10.15 31.12 17.29
C HIS A 80 10.05 32.65 17.47
N PRO A 81 8.85 33.22 17.70
CA PRO A 81 8.65 34.67 17.80
C PRO A 81 9.45 35.32 18.93
N ARG A 82 9.68 34.60 20.05
CA ARG A 82 10.52 35.07 21.16
C ARG A 82 12.03 35.04 20.86
N CYS A 83 12.42 34.53 19.70
CA CYS A 83 13.80 34.50 19.21
C CYS A 83 14.06 35.51 18.09
N ASN A 84 13.23 36.55 17.95
CA ASN A 84 13.30 37.47 16.78
C ASN A 84 13.30 36.71 15.43
N ASP A 85 12.58 35.58 15.35
CA ASP A 85 12.54 34.69 14.19
C ASP A 85 13.89 34.13 13.71
N LEU A 86 14.93 34.19 14.54
CA LEU A 86 16.19 33.51 14.29
C LEU A 86 15.96 31.99 14.24
N PRO A 87 16.37 31.30 13.15
CA PRO A 87 16.18 29.86 13.02
C PRO A 87 17.06 29.10 14.02
N LEU A 88 16.43 28.30 14.87
CA LEU A 88 17.10 27.36 15.78
C LEU A 88 17.22 25.98 15.12
N CYS A 89 18.39 25.36 15.29
CA CYS A 89 18.77 24.10 14.69
C CYS A 89 18.58 22.94 15.67
N TYR A 90 17.74 21.96 15.33
CA TYR A 90 17.56 20.76 16.16
C TYR A 90 17.99 19.51 15.39
N PRO A 91 18.87 18.65 15.94
CA PRO A 91 19.16 17.34 15.38
C PRO A 91 17.89 16.51 15.29
N LEU A 92 17.69 15.80 14.17
CA LEU A 92 16.56 14.88 14.00
C LEU A 92 16.50 13.81 15.11
N SER A 93 17.63 13.47 15.73
CA SER A 93 17.72 12.54 16.85
C SER A 93 17.11 13.05 18.16
N MET A 94 17.00 14.38 18.34
CA MET A 94 16.37 15.01 19.51
C MET A 94 14.86 15.18 19.33
N ILE A 95 14.38 15.08 18.08
CA ILE A 95 12.97 15.13 17.76
C ILE A 95 12.45 13.71 17.73
N ASP A 96 12.08 13.25 18.91
CA ASP A 96 11.26 12.06 19.04
C ASP A 96 10.03 12.15 18.12
N GLN A 97 9.69 11.06 17.43
CA GLN A 97 8.48 10.92 16.60
C GLN A 97 7.19 11.27 17.36
N ARG A 98 7.25 11.34 18.70
CA ARG A 98 6.20 11.83 19.59
C ARG A 98 5.94 13.35 19.52
N ILE A 99 6.88 14.17 19.02
CA ILE A 99 6.81 15.65 19.06
C ILE A 99 6.22 16.23 17.78
N CYS A 100 6.57 15.67 16.63
CA CYS A 100 5.89 15.93 15.38
C CYS A 100 5.55 14.58 14.76
N PRO A 101 4.32 14.08 14.96
CA PRO A 101 3.91 12.84 14.29
C PRO A 101 3.96 13.10 12.78
N SER A 102 5.00 12.52 12.15
CA SER A 102 5.17 12.28 10.73
C SER A 102 4.43 13.25 9.81
N ILE A 103 5.13 14.25 9.26
CA ILE A 103 4.66 14.90 8.03
C ILE A 103 4.35 13.75 7.04
N LYS A 104 3.06 13.57 6.73
CA LYS A 104 2.56 12.60 5.76
C LYS A 104 3.20 12.93 4.41
N LYS A 105 4.29 12.24 4.06
CA LYS A 105 5.08 12.53 2.86
C LYS A 105 5.56 11.24 2.22
N TRP A 106 5.69 11.28 0.90
CA TRP A 106 6.31 10.21 0.14
C TRP A 106 7.83 10.30 0.19
N ILE A 107 8.49 9.19 0.50
CA ILE A 107 9.96 9.10 0.60
C ILE A 107 10.43 7.94 -0.28
N ASN A 108 11.38 8.17 -1.17
CA ASN A 108 12.00 7.09 -1.95
C ASN A 108 12.65 6.05 -1.02
N THR A 109 12.47 4.76 -1.31
CA THR A 109 13.06 3.64 -0.54
C THR A 109 13.73 2.61 -1.45
N GLY A 110 15.04 2.73 -1.61
CA GLY A 110 15.81 1.88 -2.52
C GLY A 110 15.27 1.85 -3.94
N LYS A 111 15.76 0.89 -4.74
CA LYS A 111 15.26 0.59 -6.08
C LYS A 111 15.33 -0.92 -6.31
N MET A 112 14.32 -1.47 -6.97
CA MET A 112 14.36 -2.83 -7.50
C MET A 112 15.48 -2.96 -8.54
N ASN A 113 16.05 -4.16 -8.65
CA ASN A 113 17.05 -4.50 -9.66
C ASN A 113 16.41 -4.59 -11.05
N TYR A 114 15.15 -5.01 -11.13
CA TYR A 114 14.40 -5.07 -12.38
C TYR A 114 13.18 -4.15 -12.32
N ALA A 115 13.09 -3.23 -13.28
CA ALA A 115 11.90 -2.44 -13.50
C ALA A 115 10.73 -3.35 -13.88
N ARG A 116 9.52 -3.10 -13.36
CA ARG A 116 8.36 -3.96 -13.60
C ARG A 116 7.01 -3.32 -13.34
N TYR A 117 6.00 -3.70 -14.13
CA TYR A 117 4.58 -3.40 -13.92
C TYR A 117 3.73 -4.67 -14.08
N MET A 118 2.46 -4.66 -13.65
CA MET A 118 1.59 -5.86 -13.59
C MET A 118 2.21 -7.05 -12.84
N HIS A 119 3.18 -6.77 -11.98
CA HIS A 119 3.75 -7.71 -11.03
C HIS A 119 2.82 -7.86 -9.83
N LYS A 120 3.08 -8.85 -8.99
CA LYS A 120 2.40 -9.02 -7.71
C LYS A 120 3.44 -9.03 -6.59
N ALA A 121 2.97 -8.79 -5.38
CA ALA A 121 3.77 -8.99 -4.19
C ALA A 121 3.00 -9.73 -3.10
N SER A 122 3.74 -10.17 -2.09
CA SER A 122 3.22 -10.76 -0.87
C SER A 122 4.11 -10.38 0.31
N ILE A 123 3.52 -10.15 1.48
CA ILE A 123 4.28 -10.01 2.72
C ILE A 123 4.59 -11.41 3.26
N LEU A 124 5.86 -11.66 3.56
CA LEU A 124 6.32 -12.93 4.11
C LEU A 124 6.17 -12.93 5.63
N SER A 125 6.17 -14.12 6.24
CA SER A 125 6.07 -14.28 7.70
C SER A 125 7.19 -13.58 8.47
N ASN A 126 8.33 -13.32 7.84
CA ASN A 126 9.45 -12.56 8.41
C ASN A 126 9.33 -11.04 8.23
N GLY A 127 8.23 -10.53 7.66
CA GLY A 127 7.98 -9.10 7.43
C GLY A 127 8.61 -8.51 6.17
N GLN A 128 9.38 -9.28 5.40
CA GLN A 128 9.88 -8.83 4.09
C GLN A 128 8.75 -8.86 3.05
N VAL A 129 8.85 -8.00 2.03
CA VAL A 129 7.93 -8.01 0.90
C VAL A 129 8.59 -8.73 -0.28
N LEU A 130 7.99 -9.82 -0.73
CA LEU A 130 8.38 -10.53 -1.94
C LEU A 130 7.64 -9.92 -3.13
N ILE A 131 8.36 -9.34 -4.09
CA ILE A 131 7.82 -8.92 -5.40
C ILE A 131 8.23 -9.95 -6.45
N MET A 132 7.30 -10.33 -7.33
CA MET A 132 7.53 -11.36 -8.34
C MET A 132 6.83 -11.09 -9.67
N GLY A 133 7.46 -11.54 -10.75
CA GLY A 133 6.92 -11.49 -12.11
C GLY A 133 6.66 -10.08 -12.60
N GLY A 134 5.61 -9.92 -13.40
CA GLY A 134 5.28 -8.70 -14.11
C GLY A 134 5.98 -8.59 -15.46
N ILE A 135 5.85 -7.42 -16.07
CA ILE A 135 6.45 -7.07 -17.35
C ILE A 135 7.58 -6.08 -17.08
N GLY A 136 8.79 -6.39 -17.53
CA GLY A 136 9.94 -5.52 -17.43
C GLY A 136 10.23 -4.76 -18.72
N ASP A 137 11.49 -4.34 -18.88
CA ASP A 137 11.93 -3.60 -20.05
C ASP A 137 11.65 -4.36 -21.36
N ARG A 138 11.36 -3.59 -22.42
CA ARG A 138 11.02 -4.13 -23.75
C ARG A 138 9.81 -5.07 -23.75
N ALA A 139 8.89 -4.88 -22.80
CA ALA A 139 7.66 -5.66 -22.64
C ALA A 139 7.88 -7.17 -22.40
N ILE A 140 9.01 -7.54 -21.79
CA ILE A 140 9.34 -8.94 -21.51
C ILE A 140 8.70 -9.38 -20.19
N ALA A 141 7.98 -10.51 -20.21
CA ALA A 141 7.48 -11.15 -19.01
C ALA A 141 8.66 -11.62 -18.13
N LEU A 142 8.62 -11.28 -16.83
CA LEU A 142 9.67 -11.60 -15.89
C LEU A 142 9.37 -12.90 -15.13
N LYS A 143 10.42 -13.68 -14.90
CA LYS A 143 10.45 -14.76 -13.89
C LYS A 143 11.17 -14.36 -12.61
N SER A 144 11.77 -13.17 -12.58
CA SER A 144 12.55 -12.70 -11.44
C SER A 144 11.68 -12.33 -10.27
N ALA A 145 12.22 -12.55 -9.09
CA ALA A 145 11.64 -12.16 -7.82
C ALA A 145 12.68 -11.45 -6.95
N GLU A 146 12.21 -10.53 -6.12
CA GLU A 146 13.04 -9.69 -5.27
C GLU A 146 12.40 -9.52 -3.90
N LEU A 147 13.23 -9.43 -2.86
CA LEU A 147 12.84 -9.21 -1.48
C LEU A 147 13.16 -7.78 -1.08
N TYR A 148 12.17 -7.07 -0.55
CA TYR A 148 12.35 -5.79 0.12
C TYR A 148 12.40 -5.99 1.63
N ASP A 149 13.44 -5.43 2.25
CA ASP A 149 13.58 -5.36 3.70
C ASP A 149 13.23 -3.95 4.19
N SER A 150 12.13 -3.85 4.95
CA SER A 150 11.63 -2.57 5.46
C SER A 150 12.51 -1.92 6.53
N SER A 151 13.42 -2.68 7.16
CA SER A 151 14.33 -2.17 8.17
C SER A 151 15.55 -1.46 7.56
N THR A 152 15.97 -1.88 6.37
CA THR A 152 17.15 -1.35 5.68
C THR A 152 16.80 -0.55 4.42
N GLY A 153 15.59 -0.72 3.87
CA GLY A 153 15.18 -0.14 2.58
C GLY A 153 15.83 -0.81 1.37
N LEU A 154 16.50 -1.96 1.55
CA LEU A 154 17.25 -2.65 0.52
C LEU A 154 16.41 -3.67 -0.24
N TRP A 155 16.74 -3.82 -1.53
CA TRP A 155 16.17 -4.82 -2.44
C TRP A 155 17.21 -5.89 -2.75
N THR A 156 16.85 -7.16 -2.54
CA THR A 156 17.73 -8.30 -2.82
C THR A 156 17.06 -9.26 -3.80
N VAL A 157 17.76 -9.61 -4.88
CA VAL A 157 17.29 -10.64 -5.83
C VAL A 157 17.24 -12.00 -5.12
N THR A 158 16.12 -12.71 -5.26
CA THR A 158 15.96 -14.10 -4.82
C THR A 158 15.86 -15.02 -6.04
N ARG A 159 15.69 -16.34 -5.83
CA ARG A 159 15.58 -17.29 -6.94
C ARG A 159 14.42 -16.92 -7.86
N ASN A 160 14.61 -17.19 -9.15
CA ASN A 160 13.60 -17.01 -10.18
C ASN A 160 12.52 -18.09 -10.06
N MET A 161 11.28 -17.72 -10.42
CA MET A 161 10.24 -18.68 -10.77
C MET A 161 10.69 -19.52 -11.98
N THR A 162 10.07 -20.68 -12.13
CA THR A 162 10.22 -21.55 -13.30
C THR A 162 9.64 -20.88 -14.53
N ASN A 163 8.42 -20.34 -14.41
CA ASN A 163 7.73 -19.66 -15.49
C ASN A 163 7.74 -18.15 -15.27
N ALA A 164 8.07 -17.40 -16.32
CA ALA A 164 7.81 -15.97 -16.36
C ALA A 164 6.30 -15.73 -16.35
N ARG A 165 5.82 -14.69 -15.66
CA ARG A 165 4.38 -14.42 -15.59
C ARG A 165 4.05 -12.97 -15.25
N PHE A 166 3.03 -12.42 -15.89
CA PHE A 166 2.33 -11.19 -15.49
C PHE A 166 0.81 -11.40 -15.52
N GLY A 167 0.04 -10.55 -14.81
CA GLY A 167 -1.40 -10.77 -14.67
C GLY A 167 -1.78 -12.07 -13.95
N HIS A 168 -0.84 -12.63 -13.19
CA HIS A 168 -1.02 -13.79 -12.31
C HIS A 168 -1.65 -13.36 -10.98
N ALA A 169 -2.13 -14.32 -10.19
CA ALA A 169 -2.60 -14.10 -8.83
C ALA A 169 -1.61 -14.64 -7.81
N VAL A 170 -1.62 -14.06 -6.60
CA VAL A 170 -0.73 -14.42 -5.50
C VAL A 170 -1.52 -14.59 -4.21
N SER A 171 -1.19 -15.60 -3.40
CA SER A 171 -1.81 -15.87 -2.11
C SER A 171 -0.77 -16.31 -1.09
N LEU A 172 -0.74 -15.68 0.09
CA LEU A 172 0.03 -16.17 1.23
C LEU A 172 -0.76 -17.32 1.87
N LEU A 173 -0.17 -18.51 1.91
CA LEU A 173 -0.80 -19.70 2.45
C LEU A 173 -0.63 -19.79 3.98
N ILE A 174 -1.48 -20.58 4.63
CA ILE A 174 -1.43 -20.82 6.08
C ILE A 174 -0.10 -21.44 6.54
N ASN A 175 0.59 -22.16 5.66
CA ASN A 175 1.91 -22.75 5.92
C ASN A 175 3.08 -21.76 5.70
N GLY A 176 2.79 -20.48 5.42
CA GLY A 176 3.80 -19.44 5.22
C GLY A 176 4.43 -19.40 3.82
N LYS A 177 4.08 -20.33 2.92
CA LYS A 177 4.50 -20.29 1.52
C LYS A 177 3.64 -19.31 0.72
N VAL A 178 4.21 -18.75 -0.34
CA VAL A 178 3.47 -17.88 -1.27
C VAL A 178 3.11 -18.70 -2.50
N LEU A 179 1.82 -18.88 -2.75
CA LEU A 179 1.28 -19.50 -3.96
C LEU A 179 1.15 -18.45 -5.07
N VAL A 180 1.61 -18.79 -6.26
CA VAL A 180 1.48 -17.98 -7.47
C VAL A 180 0.79 -18.80 -8.56
N THR A 181 -0.26 -18.26 -9.18
CA THR A 181 -1.10 -19.02 -10.12
C THR A 181 -1.34 -18.29 -11.42
N GLY A 182 -1.26 -19.02 -12.54
CA GLY A 182 -1.58 -18.55 -13.89
C GLY A 182 -0.77 -17.33 -14.34
N GLY A 183 -1.43 -16.41 -15.06
CA GLY A 183 -0.84 -15.28 -15.75
C GLY A 183 -0.42 -15.62 -17.18
N ASN A 184 0.19 -14.65 -17.85
CA ASN A 184 0.78 -14.81 -19.17
C ASN A 184 2.31 -14.91 -19.07
N GLY A 185 2.87 -15.99 -19.62
CA GLY A 185 4.31 -16.27 -19.65
C GLY A 185 4.75 -16.78 -21.02
N ASN A 186 5.82 -16.21 -21.57
CA ASN A 186 6.39 -16.61 -22.87
C ASN A 186 5.37 -16.62 -24.03
N GLY A 187 4.39 -15.71 -24.01
CA GLY A 187 3.38 -15.55 -25.07
C GLY A 187 2.11 -16.38 -24.91
N TYR A 188 2.00 -17.19 -23.85
CA TYR A 188 0.83 -18.05 -23.61
C TYR A 188 0.28 -17.85 -22.19
N TYR A 189 -1.02 -18.09 -22.02
CA TYR A 189 -1.62 -18.12 -20.68
C TYR A 189 -1.29 -19.43 -19.98
N LEU A 190 -0.99 -19.33 -18.68
CA LEU A 190 -0.54 -20.45 -17.88
C LEU A 190 -1.70 -21.00 -17.05
N ASN A 191 -1.72 -22.33 -16.89
CA ASN A 191 -2.49 -23.02 -15.85
C ASN A 191 -1.58 -23.50 -14.70
N THR A 192 -0.29 -23.17 -14.76
CA THR A 192 0.71 -23.61 -13.79
C THR A 192 0.66 -22.77 -12.52
N ALA A 193 1.00 -23.43 -11.41
CA ALA A 193 1.18 -22.81 -10.11
C ALA A 193 2.54 -23.15 -9.51
N GLU A 194 3.07 -22.21 -8.72
CA GLU A 194 4.37 -22.31 -8.06
C GLU A 194 4.27 -21.83 -6.61
N LEU A 195 5.03 -22.47 -5.73
CA LEU A 195 5.15 -22.11 -4.32
C LEU A 195 6.52 -21.51 -4.06
N TYR A 196 6.56 -20.34 -3.41
CA TYR A 196 7.78 -19.80 -2.83
C TYR A 196 7.87 -20.13 -1.35
N ASP A 197 9.00 -20.71 -0.96
CA ASP A 197 9.34 -20.95 0.44
C ASP A 197 10.40 -19.95 0.90
N SER A 198 10.03 -19.08 1.85
CA SER A 198 10.91 -18.04 2.37
C SER A 198 12.06 -18.58 3.22
N SER A 199 11.92 -19.77 3.81
CA SER A 199 12.96 -20.40 4.64
C SER A 199 14.12 -20.92 3.80
N THR A 200 13.82 -21.47 2.62
CA THR A 200 14.81 -22.01 1.68
C THR A 200 15.14 -21.04 0.54
N LYS A 201 14.35 -19.98 0.36
CA LYS A 201 14.41 -19.03 -0.77
C LYS A 201 14.33 -19.74 -2.12
N THR A 202 13.46 -20.75 -2.21
CA THR A 202 13.27 -21.55 -3.43
C THR A 202 11.85 -21.49 -3.96
N TRP A 203 11.73 -21.74 -5.26
CA TRP A 203 10.47 -21.95 -5.95
C TRP A 203 10.29 -23.42 -6.27
N THR A 204 9.09 -23.95 -6.05
CA THR A 204 8.71 -25.32 -6.42
C THR A 204 7.40 -25.31 -7.20
N MET A 205 7.36 -26.02 -8.32
CA MET A 205 6.10 -26.27 -9.04
C MET A 205 5.16 -27.08 -8.13
N THR A 206 3.87 -26.79 -8.19
CA THR A 206 2.80 -27.57 -7.54
C THR A 206 1.81 -28.07 -8.59
N GLY A 207 0.69 -28.68 -8.19
CA GLY A 207 -0.38 -29.09 -9.10
C GLY A 207 -0.84 -27.96 -10.02
N ASN A 208 -1.30 -28.33 -11.21
CA ASN A 208 -1.80 -27.38 -12.21
C ASN A 208 -3.32 -27.20 -12.10
N MET A 209 -3.79 -26.00 -12.43
CA MET A 209 -5.21 -25.72 -12.65
C MET A 209 -5.69 -26.43 -13.92
N SER A 210 -6.99 -26.70 -13.99
CA SER A 210 -7.67 -27.30 -15.13
C SER A 210 -7.72 -26.34 -16.32
N TYR A 211 -7.77 -25.04 -16.04
CA TYR A 211 -7.84 -23.98 -17.04
C TYR A 211 -6.64 -23.05 -16.95
N THR A 212 -6.16 -22.57 -18.10
CA THR A 212 -5.24 -21.42 -18.14
C THR A 212 -5.98 -20.17 -17.69
N ARG A 213 -5.33 -19.27 -16.96
CA ARG A 213 -6.00 -18.08 -16.43
C ARG A 213 -5.09 -16.87 -16.48
N PHE A 214 -5.56 -15.78 -17.08
CA PHE A 214 -4.93 -14.46 -17.05
C PHE A 214 -5.91 -13.41 -16.51
N GLY A 215 -5.46 -12.56 -15.58
CA GLY A 215 -6.32 -11.54 -14.98
C GLY A 215 -7.42 -12.11 -14.08
N HIS A 216 -7.24 -13.33 -13.57
CA HIS A 216 -8.09 -13.95 -12.55
C HIS A 216 -7.77 -13.42 -11.14
N THR A 217 -8.60 -13.81 -10.18
CA THR A 217 -8.36 -13.56 -8.75
C THR A 217 -8.11 -14.85 -8.00
N ALA A 218 -7.39 -14.74 -6.87
CA ALA A 218 -7.16 -15.83 -5.92
C ALA A 218 -7.48 -15.34 -4.51
N SER A 219 -8.31 -16.07 -3.77
CA SER A 219 -8.80 -15.70 -2.44
C SER A 219 -8.52 -16.83 -1.46
N VAL A 220 -7.76 -16.55 -0.40
CA VAL A 220 -7.53 -17.49 0.69
C VAL A 220 -8.79 -17.55 1.55
N LEU A 221 -9.41 -18.73 1.60
CA LEU A 221 -10.64 -18.98 2.33
C LEU A 221 -10.37 -19.22 3.82
N THR A 222 -11.41 -19.12 4.64
CA THR A 222 -11.33 -19.37 6.09
C THR A 222 -10.92 -20.81 6.45
N ASN A 223 -11.15 -21.77 5.55
CA ASN A 223 -10.71 -23.16 5.70
C ASN A 223 -9.26 -23.39 5.22
N GLY A 224 -8.54 -22.34 4.82
CA GLY A 224 -7.15 -22.40 4.36
C GLY A 224 -6.96 -22.77 2.88
N LYS A 225 -8.00 -23.20 2.16
CA LYS A 225 -7.92 -23.41 0.70
C LYS A 225 -7.84 -22.08 -0.03
N VAL A 226 -7.36 -22.11 -1.28
CA VAL A 226 -7.36 -20.92 -2.16
C VAL A 226 -8.39 -21.10 -3.27
N LEU A 227 -9.37 -20.21 -3.31
CA LEU A 227 -10.34 -20.12 -4.40
C LEU A 227 -9.76 -19.28 -5.53
N VAL A 228 -9.64 -19.85 -6.72
CA VAL A 228 -9.31 -19.15 -7.96
C VAL A 228 -10.55 -19.01 -8.82
N THR A 229 -10.83 -17.81 -9.33
CA THR A 229 -12.07 -17.52 -10.07
C THR A 229 -11.81 -16.72 -11.35
N GLY A 230 -12.52 -17.10 -12.41
CA GLY A 230 -12.52 -16.40 -13.68
C GLY A 230 -11.15 -16.29 -14.36
N GLY A 231 -10.94 -15.19 -15.06
CA GLY A 231 -9.78 -14.95 -15.92
C GLY A 231 -10.05 -15.23 -17.39
N ASP A 232 -9.13 -14.77 -18.22
CA ASP A 232 -9.08 -15.10 -19.64
C ASP A 232 -8.37 -16.45 -19.82
N GLY A 233 -9.11 -17.42 -20.36
CA GLY A 233 -8.67 -18.77 -20.65
C GLY A 233 -8.10 -18.96 -22.05
N HIS A 234 -7.71 -17.88 -22.73
CA HIS A 234 -7.18 -17.81 -24.10
C HIS A 234 -8.25 -18.02 -25.16
N SER A 235 -9.01 -19.13 -25.07
CA SER A 235 -10.11 -19.40 -25.99
C SER A 235 -11.43 -18.74 -25.57
N GLN A 236 -11.59 -18.44 -24.28
CA GLN A 236 -12.80 -17.85 -23.72
C GLN A 236 -12.55 -17.21 -22.35
N TYR A 237 -13.38 -16.24 -21.98
CA TYR A 237 -13.45 -15.77 -20.59
C TYR A 237 -14.11 -16.83 -19.72
N LEU A 238 -13.54 -17.07 -18.55
CA LEU A 238 -13.96 -18.17 -17.69
C LEU A 238 -14.99 -17.68 -16.67
N ASN A 239 -16.04 -18.47 -16.48
CA ASN A 239 -16.90 -18.42 -15.29
C ASN A 239 -16.55 -19.52 -14.27
N THR A 240 -15.57 -20.37 -14.59
CA THR A 240 -15.19 -21.49 -13.74
C THR A 240 -14.38 -21.04 -12.53
N ALA A 241 -14.48 -21.82 -11.45
CA ALA A 241 -13.71 -21.64 -10.25
C ALA A 241 -13.07 -22.96 -9.79
N GLU A 242 -11.92 -22.85 -9.14
CA GLU A 242 -11.11 -23.99 -8.68
C GLU A 242 -10.58 -23.72 -7.27
N LEU A 243 -10.50 -24.77 -6.47
CA LEU A 243 -9.94 -24.74 -5.11
C LEU A 243 -8.57 -25.41 -5.11
N TYR A 244 -7.57 -24.72 -4.59
CA TYR A 244 -6.28 -25.30 -4.23
C TYR A 244 -6.28 -25.72 -2.77
N ASP A 245 -5.95 -26.97 -2.50
CA ASP A 245 -5.72 -27.50 -1.17
C ASP A 245 -4.22 -27.46 -0.86
N PRO A 246 -3.73 -26.54 0.01
CA PRO A 246 -2.30 -26.41 0.29
C PRO A 246 -1.71 -27.57 1.11
N LEU A 247 -2.54 -28.44 1.70
CA LEU A 247 -2.06 -29.61 2.43
C LEU A 247 -1.81 -30.79 1.48
N LYS A 248 -2.60 -30.88 0.42
CA LYS A 248 -2.49 -31.94 -0.60
C LYS A 248 -1.73 -31.50 -1.84
N GLU A 249 -1.56 -30.19 -2.02
CA GLU A 249 -0.97 -29.58 -3.22
C GLU A 249 -1.74 -29.94 -4.51
N THR A 250 -3.07 -30.07 -4.39
CA THR A 250 -3.97 -30.46 -5.48
C THR A 250 -5.04 -29.41 -5.77
N TRP A 251 -5.51 -29.40 -7.02
CA TRP A 251 -6.64 -28.58 -7.48
C TRP A 251 -7.91 -29.40 -7.63
N THR A 252 -9.05 -28.80 -7.29
CA THR A 252 -10.39 -29.37 -7.52
C THR A 252 -11.33 -28.30 -8.09
N ASN A 253 -12.09 -28.62 -9.14
CA ASN A 253 -13.16 -27.75 -9.62
C ASN A 253 -14.25 -27.59 -8.54
N THR A 254 -14.84 -26.40 -8.45
CA THR A 254 -15.98 -26.07 -7.57
C THR A 254 -17.10 -25.47 -8.44
N GLY A 255 -18.25 -25.09 -7.86
CA GLY A 255 -19.32 -24.40 -8.58
C GLY A 255 -18.85 -23.21 -9.41
N ASN A 256 -19.54 -22.96 -10.54
CA ASN A 256 -19.21 -21.91 -11.50
C ASN A 256 -20.01 -20.61 -11.21
N MET A 257 -19.39 -19.47 -11.49
CA MET A 257 -20.08 -18.18 -11.56
C MET A 257 -21.15 -18.20 -12.66
N ASN A 258 -22.17 -17.35 -12.53
CA ASN A 258 -23.20 -17.18 -13.54
C ASN A 258 -22.65 -16.44 -14.77
N TYR A 259 -21.71 -15.51 -14.56
CA TYR A 259 -21.09 -14.75 -15.64
C TYR A 259 -19.58 -14.98 -15.70
N PRO A 260 -19.01 -15.21 -16.89
CA PRO A 260 -17.56 -15.20 -17.05
C PRO A 260 -17.03 -13.81 -16.78
N ARG A 261 -15.80 -13.71 -16.25
CA ARG A 261 -15.18 -12.41 -15.94
C ARG A 261 -13.66 -12.53 -15.88
N TYR A 262 -12.97 -11.54 -16.42
CA TYR A 262 -11.55 -11.27 -16.14
C TYR A 262 -11.36 -9.82 -15.65
N LEU A 263 -10.26 -9.55 -14.94
CA LEU A 263 -9.95 -8.23 -14.37
C LEU A 263 -11.03 -7.71 -13.39
N HIS A 264 -11.78 -8.64 -12.79
CA HIS A 264 -12.68 -8.38 -11.67
C HIS A 264 -11.93 -8.30 -10.35
N THR A 265 -12.59 -7.81 -9.31
CA THR A 265 -12.09 -7.90 -7.94
C THR A 265 -12.76 -9.07 -7.22
N ALA A 266 -12.07 -9.62 -6.21
CA ALA A 266 -12.61 -10.63 -5.31
C ALA A 266 -12.25 -10.26 -3.86
N THR A 267 -13.24 -10.25 -2.98
CA THR A 267 -13.07 -9.88 -1.57
C THR A 267 -13.64 -10.96 -0.67
N VAL A 268 -12.82 -11.52 0.22
CA VAL A 268 -13.27 -12.43 1.27
C VAL A 268 -13.98 -11.61 2.35
N LEU A 269 -15.25 -11.90 2.58
CA LEU A 269 -16.12 -11.20 3.51
C LEU A 269 -15.96 -11.72 4.96
N PRO A 270 -16.35 -10.96 5.99
CA PRO A 270 -16.27 -11.42 7.39
C PRO A 270 -17.04 -12.71 7.68
N ASN A 271 -18.09 -12.98 6.90
CA ASN A 271 -18.87 -14.21 6.99
C ASN A 271 -18.25 -15.40 6.22
N GLY A 272 -17.05 -15.23 5.65
CA GLY A 272 -16.32 -16.26 4.90
C GLY A 272 -16.70 -16.39 3.41
N LYS A 273 -17.77 -15.74 2.95
CA LYS A 273 -18.14 -15.73 1.52
C LYS A 273 -17.16 -14.89 0.71
N VAL A 274 -17.09 -15.13 -0.59
CA VAL A 274 -16.25 -14.33 -1.51
C VAL A 274 -17.13 -13.53 -2.45
N LEU A 275 -17.06 -12.20 -2.34
CA LEU A 275 -17.71 -11.27 -3.27
C LEU A 275 -16.82 -11.07 -4.48
N VAL A 276 -17.32 -11.36 -5.69
CA VAL A 276 -16.70 -10.95 -6.95
C VAL A 276 -17.49 -9.83 -7.59
N THR A 277 -16.81 -8.82 -8.12
CA THR A 277 -17.46 -7.62 -8.67
C THR A 277 -16.82 -7.18 -9.98
N GLY A 278 -17.66 -6.84 -10.95
CA GLY A 278 -17.26 -6.24 -12.22
C GLY A 278 -16.33 -7.13 -13.04
N GLY A 279 -15.42 -6.49 -13.78
CA GLY A 279 -14.56 -7.15 -14.76
C GLY A 279 -15.14 -7.05 -16.16
N TRP A 280 -14.69 -7.92 -17.06
CA TRP A 280 -15.09 -7.88 -18.45
C TRP A 280 -15.22 -9.28 -19.05
N MET A 281 -16.07 -9.40 -20.08
CA MET A 281 -16.37 -10.67 -20.75
C MET A 281 -16.67 -10.49 -22.25
N GLY A 282 -15.97 -9.57 -22.90
CA GLY A 282 -16.35 -9.00 -24.19
C GLY A 282 -17.11 -7.67 -24.05
N ASP A 283 -17.74 -7.46 -22.89
CA ASP A 283 -18.28 -6.18 -22.42
C ASP A 283 -18.01 -6.01 -20.92
N TYR A 284 -18.05 -4.78 -20.42
CA TYR A 284 -17.85 -4.46 -19.02
C TYR A 284 -19.02 -4.93 -18.18
N LEU A 285 -18.71 -5.52 -17.02
CA LEU A 285 -19.70 -6.00 -16.08
C LEU A 285 -19.98 -4.98 -14.98
N ASN A 286 -21.25 -4.87 -14.62
CA ASN A 286 -21.71 -4.16 -13.43
C ASN A 286 -22.30 -5.10 -12.38
N ASN A 287 -22.37 -6.40 -12.64
CA ASN A 287 -22.91 -7.37 -11.69
C ASN A 287 -21.85 -7.84 -10.69
N SER A 288 -22.34 -8.32 -9.55
CA SER A 288 -21.55 -8.98 -8.53
C SER A 288 -22.16 -10.32 -8.15
N GLU A 289 -21.32 -11.24 -7.69
CA GLU A 289 -21.73 -12.57 -7.26
C GLU A 289 -21.03 -12.95 -5.95
N LEU A 290 -21.66 -13.81 -5.16
CA LEU A 290 -21.13 -14.35 -3.92
C LEU A 290 -20.88 -15.84 -4.06
N TYR A 291 -19.67 -16.27 -3.76
CA TYR A 291 -19.34 -17.66 -3.53
C TYR A 291 -19.53 -18.01 -2.05
N ASP A 292 -20.26 -19.07 -1.78
CA ASP A 292 -20.38 -19.66 -0.45
C ASP A 292 -19.48 -20.89 -0.35
N PRO A 293 -18.37 -20.85 0.44
CA PRO A 293 -17.45 -21.98 0.54
C PRO A 293 -18.03 -23.18 1.31
N LEU A 294 -19.17 -23.06 1.98
CA LEU A 294 -19.82 -24.17 2.68
C LEU A 294 -20.67 -25.02 1.74
N THR A 295 -21.33 -24.38 0.77
CA THR A 295 -22.17 -25.06 -0.21
C THR A 295 -21.49 -25.19 -1.57
N GLU A 296 -20.36 -24.52 -1.78
CA GLU A 296 -19.60 -24.44 -3.04
C GLU A 296 -20.43 -23.86 -4.20
N THR A 297 -21.42 -23.03 -3.90
CA THR A 297 -22.35 -22.42 -4.87
C THR A 297 -22.18 -20.92 -5.02
N TRP A 298 -22.64 -20.39 -6.16
CA TRP A 298 -22.66 -18.95 -6.46
C TRP A 298 -24.09 -18.38 -6.44
N THR A 299 -24.22 -17.18 -5.89
CA THR A 299 -25.49 -16.42 -5.89
C THR A 299 -25.27 -14.98 -6.37
N ILE A 300 -26.24 -14.41 -7.08
CA ILE A 300 -26.18 -13.00 -7.51
C ILE A 300 -26.20 -12.07 -6.29
N ALA A 301 -25.33 -11.05 -6.31
CA ALA A 301 -25.12 -10.10 -5.21
C ALA A 301 -25.40 -8.64 -5.61
N GLY A 302 -26.30 -8.46 -6.58
CA GLY A 302 -26.73 -7.16 -7.07
C GLY A 302 -25.82 -6.59 -8.17
N VAL A 303 -26.11 -5.34 -8.54
CA VAL A 303 -25.42 -4.60 -9.59
C VAL A 303 -24.96 -3.24 -9.06
N ILE A 304 -23.85 -2.75 -9.60
CA ILE A 304 -23.39 -1.37 -9.45
C ILE A 304 -23.89 -0.52 -10.62
N ASN A 305 -23.99 0.79 -10.44
CA ASN A 305 -24.62 1.66 -11.45
C ASN A 305 -23.83 1.76 -12.75
N ASN A 306 -22.50 1.57 -12.71
CA ASN A 306 -21.64 1.64 -13.89
C ASN A 306 -20.88 0.32 -14.04
N SER A 307 -20.89 -0.23 -15.26
CA SER A 307 -20.02 -1.36 -15.60
C SER A 307 -18.56 -0.93 -15.57
N LEU A 308 -17.68 -1.74 -14.98
CA LEU A 308 -16.29 -1.36 -14.77
C LEU A 308 -15.31 -2.53 -14.65
N SER A 309 -14.06 -2.27 -15.04
CA SER A 309 -12.89 -3.14 -14.83
C SER A 309 -11.72 -2.30 -14.29
N TYR A 310 -10.62 -2.96 -13.88
CA TYR A 310 -9.42 -2.28 -13.33
C TYR A 310 -9.69 -1.36 -12.11
N HIS A 311 -10.79 -1.59 -11.41
CA HIS A 311 -11.13 -0.95 -10.15
C HIS A 311 -10.46 -1.68 -8.98
N THR A 312 -10.54 -1.09 -7.81
CA THR A 312 -10.09 -1.73 -6.57
C THR A 312 -11.26 -2.05 -5.65
N ALA A 313 -11.14 -3.11 -4.87
CA ALA A 313 -12.05 -3.47 -3.79
C ALA A 313 -11.29 -3.50 -2.46
N SER A 314 -11.80 -2.82 -1.44
CA SER A 314 -11.19 -2.74 -0.10
C SER A 314 -12.19 -3.16 0.97
N MET A 315 -11.89 -4.23 1.71
CA MET A 315 -12.65 -4.64 2.90
C MET A 315 -12.42 -3.64 4.04
N LEU A 316 -13.44 -2.88 4.40
CA LEU A 316 -13.37 -1.89 5.46
C LEU A 316 -13.50 -2.55 6.85
N LYS A 317 -13.00 -1.86 7.89
CA LYS A 317 -13.09 -2.35 9.29
C LYS A 317 -14.52 -2.58 9.78
N ASN A 318 -15.50 -1.91 9.20
CA ASN A 318 -16.92 -2.08 9.51
C ASN A 318 -17.57 -3.25 8.74
N GLY A 319 -16.80 -4.02 7.97
CA GLY A 319 -17.27 -5.18 7.20
C GLY A 319 -17.84 -4.86 5.82
N LYS A 320 -17.96 -3.58 5.44
CA LYS A 320 -18.39 -3.17 4.10
C LYS A 320 -17.24 -3.27 3.10
N VAL A 321 -17.56 -3.44 1.81
CA VAL A 321 -16.56 -3.43 0.73
C VAL A 321 -16.65 -2.13 -0.04
N LEU A 322 -15.57 -1.35 -0.07
CA LEU A 322 -15.45 -0.16 -0.91
C LEU A 322 -14.95 -0.56 -2.30
N ILE A 323 -15.74 -0.28 -3.32
CA ILE A 323 -15.32 -0.30 -4.72
C ILE A 323 -15.01 1.13 -5.14
N SER A 324 -13.84 1.35 -5.71
CA SER A 324 -13.40 2.69 -6.15
C SER A 324 -12.72 2.66 -7.51
N GLY A 325 -13.04 3.67 -8.33
CA GLY A 325 -12.44 3.91 -9.64
C GLY A 325 -12.71 2.82 -10.66
N GLY A 326 -11.73 2.58 -11.53
CA GLY A 326 -11.89 1.71 -12.69
C GLY A 326 -12.14 2.50 -13.97
N VAL A 327 -12.48 1.79 -15.03
CA VAL A 327 -12.73 2.37 -16.36
C VAL A 327 -14.06 1.85 -16.89
N ASP A 328 -14.83 2.74 -17.52
CA ASP A 328 -16.15 2.46 -18.07
C ASP A 328 -16.09 2.02 -19.55
N PRO A 329 -17.24 1.62 -20.15
CA PRO A 329 -17.30 1.26 -21.57
C PRO A 329 -16.86 2.35 -22.55
N LYS A 330 -16.87 3.62 -22.14
CA LYS A 330 -16.43 4.77 -22.93
C LYS A 330 -14.93 5.04 -22.78
N SER A 331 -14.20 4.14 -22.09
CA SER A 331 -12.79 4.30 -21.76
C SER A 331 -12.50 5.52 -20.88
N ILE A 332 -13.49 5.96 -20.11
CA ILE A 332 -13.36 7.08 -19.18
C ILE A 332 -12.97 6.53 -17.81
N ALA A 333 -11.91 7.11 -17.24
CA ALA A 333 -11.49 6.78 -15.89
C ALA A 333 -12.54 7.27 -14.88
N LEU A 334 -13.04 6.35 -14.06
CA LEU A 334 -14.08 6.63 -13.09
C LEU A 334 -13.49 7.18 -11.80
N ASN A 335 -14.17 8.17 -11.21
CA ASN A 335 -13.90 8.65 -9.85
C ASN A 335 -14.95 8.17 -8.84
N SER A 336 -16.00 7.49 -9.32
CA SER A 336 -17.09 7.01 -8.49
C SER A 336 -16.62 5.98 -7.47
N SER A 337 -17.26 5.99 -6.30
CA SER A 337 -17.09 4.93 -5.31
C SER A 337 -18.44 4.44 -4.79
N VAL A 338 -18.52 3.14 -4.50
CA VAL A 338 -19.72 2.49 -3.95
C VAL A 338 -19.34 1.55 -2.83
N LEU A 339 -20.26 1.34 -1.89
CA LEU A 339 -20.11 0.43 -0.77
C LEU A 339 -21.06 -0.76 -0.96
N TYR A 340 -20.53 -1.96 -0.82
CA TYR A 340 -21.34 -3.16 -0.60
C TYR A 340 -21.49 -3.41 0.90
N ASP A 341 -22.71 -3.65 1.35
CA ASP A 341 -23.01 -4.05 2.72
C ASP A 341 -23.41 -5.54 2.77
N PRO A 342 -22.52 -6.44 3.24
CA PRO A 342 -22.81 -7.86 3.32
C PRO A 342 -23.99 -8.24 4.20
N SER A 343 -24.39 -7.39 5.15
CA SER A 343 -25.50 -7.68 6.06
C SER A 343 -26.86 -7.52 5.38
N THR A 344 -26.94 -6.68 4.36
CA THR A 344 -28.17 -6.37 3.62
C THR A 344 -28.11 -6.81 2.15
N GLY A 345 -26.93 -7.20 1.66
CA GLY A 345 -26.69 -7.50 0.25
C GLY A 345 -26.86 -6.29 -0.67
N SER A 346 -26.83 -5.07 -0.13
CA SER A 346 -27.16 -3.84 -0.85
C SER A 346 -25.93 -3.02 -1.21
N TRP A 347 -26.04 -2.30 -2.33
CA TRP A 347 -25.04 -1.36 -2.82
C TRP A 347 -25.49 0.07 -2.54
N THR A 348 -24.61 0.90 -1.98
CA THR A 348 -24.89 2.32 -1.74
C THR A 348 -23.76 3.20 -2.27
N ALA A 349 -24.11 4.29 -2.95
CA ALA A 349 -23.13 5.29 -3.36
C ALA A 349 -22.48 5.95 -2.13
N THR A 350 -21.21 6.34 -2.27
CA THR A 350 -20.48 7.15 -1.27
C THR A 350 -19.77 8.31 -1.98
N GLY A 351 -18.95 9.09 -1.27
CA GLY A 351 -18.21 10.19 -1.89
C GLY A 351 -17.32 9.71 -3.04
N ASN A 352 -17.10 10.59 -4.00
CA ASN A 352 -16.27 10.34 -5.18
C ASN A 352 -14.83 10.84 -4.95
N MET A 353 -13.86 10.16 -5.58
CA MET A 353 -12.50 10.67 -5.68
C MET A 353 -12.48 11.98 -6.46
N ASN A 354 -11.44 12.79 -6.22
CA ASN A 354 -11.21 14.04 -6.96
C ASN A 354 -10.72 13.75 -8.38
N ASN A 355 -9.96 12.67 -8.56
CA ASN A 355 -9.49 12.24 -9.88
C ASN A 355 -10.01 10.85 -10.22
N GLY A 356 -10.60 10.73 -11.40
CA GLY A 356 -10.92 9.42 -11.97
C GLY A 356 -9.65 8.65 -12.29
N ARG A 357 -9.63 7.34 -12.02
CA ARG A 357 -8.43 6.51 -12.21
C ARG A 357 -8.76 5.02 -12.33
N TRP A 358 -7.98 4.32 -13.15
CA TRP A 358 -7.95 2.85 -13.22
C TRP A 358 -6.52 2.33 -13.12
N ALA A 359 -6.35 1.04 -12.86
CA ALA A 359 -5.05 0.40 -12.62
C ALA A 359 -4.25 1.08 -11.48
N HIS A 360 -4.96 1.66 -10.51
CA HIS A 360 -4.42 2.21 -9.27
C HIS A 360 -4.39 1.12 -8.20
N THR A 361 -3.78 1.43 -7.07
CA THR A 361 -3.85 0.57 -5.87
C THR A 361 -4.67 1.26 -4.79
N ALA A 362 -5.42 0.47 -4.02
CA ALA A 362 -6.11 0.90 -2.81
C ALA A 362 -5.69 0.00 -1.66
N SER A 363 -5.50 0.58 -0.47
CA SER A 363 -5.08 -0.19 0.70
C SER A 363 -5.67 0.41 1.97
N VAL A 364 -6.21 -0.45 2.81
CA VAL A 364 -6.78 -0.07 4.11
C VAL A 364 -5.64 0.10 5.11
N LEU A 365 -5.46 1.33 5.61
CA LEU A 365 -4.42 1.68 6.56
C LEU A 365 -4.77 1.21 7.99
N PRO A 366 -3.80 1.14 8.92
CA PRO A 366 -4.04 0.74 10.30
C PRO A 366 -5.07 1.61 11.04
N ASN A 367 -5.24 2.86 10.64
CA ASN A 367 -6.27 3.75 11.20
C ASN A 367 -7.68 3.49 10.63
N GLY A 368 -7.80 2.71 9.55
CA GLY A 368 -9.06 2.36 8.89
C GLY A 368 -9.40 3.20 7.66
N GLU A 369 -8.63 4.25 7.35
CA GLU A 369 -8.77 4.99 6.09
C GLU A 369 -8.30 4.13 4.91
N VAL A 370 -8.82 4.41 3.71
CA VAL A 370 -8.35 3.75 2.48
C VAL A 370 -7.47 4.71 1.70
N LEU A 371 -6.20 4.34 1.51
CA LEU A 371 -5.25 5.09 0.70
C LEU A 371 -5.29 4.59 -0.74
N VAL A 372 -5.62 5.48 -1.67
CA VAL A 372 -5.56 5.26 -3.11
C VAL A 372 -4.38 5.99 -3.70
N THR A 373 -3.59 5.32 -4.55
CA THR A 373 -2.38 5.88 -5.15
C THR A 373 -2.25 5.53 -6.63
N GLY A 374 -1.78 6.51 -7.41
CA GLY A 374 -1.42 6.32 -8.81
C GLY A 374 -2.59 5.93 -9.71
N GLY A 375 -2.33 5.13 -10.74
CA GLY A 375 -3.28 4.77 -11.78
C GLY A 375 -3.18 5.66 -13.02
N TYR A 376 -4.15 5.53 -13.91
CA TYR A 376 -4.17 6.20 -15.21
C TYR A 376 -5.53 6.85 -15.47
N ASN A 377 -5.53 8.01 -16.12
CA ASN A 377 -6.75 8.73 -16.52
C ASN A 377 -6.66 9.41 -17.89
N GLY A 378 -5.74 8.95 -18.75
CA GLY A 378 -5.26 9.68 -19.92
C GLY A 378 -3.79 10.08 -19.75
N THR A 379 -3.35 10.26 -18.49
CA THR A 379 -1.94 10.32 -18.10
C THR A 379 -1.71 9.42 -16.88
N THR A 380 -0.45 9.02 -16.67
CA THR A 380 -0.06 8.31 -15.45
C THR A 380 -0.13 9.28 -14.27
N LEU A 381 -0.77 8.87 -13.17
CA LEU A 381 -0.98 9.72 -12.01
C LEU A 381 0.11 9.51 -10.96
N ASN A 382 0.55 10.61 -10.34
CA ASN A 382 1.30 10.61 -9.09
C ASN A 382 0.45 11.11 -7.90
N SER A 383 -0.84 11.40 -8.12
CA SER A 383 -1.74 11.84 -7.06
C SER A 383 -2.16 10.67 -6.16
N ALA A 384 -2.41 10.99 -4.89
CA ALA A 384 -2.90 10.07 -3.89
C ALA A 384 -4.07 10.71 -3.12
N GLU A 385 -5.02 9.88 -2.67
CA GLU A 385 -6.23 10.31 -1.97
C GLU A 385 -6.55 9.36 -0.82
N LEU A 386 -7.04 9.90 0.30
CA LEU A 386 -7.54 9.13 1.44
C LEU A 386 -9.07 9.15 1.47
N TYR A 387 -9.68 7.98 1.56
CA TYR A 387 -11.10 7.83 1.88
C TYR A 387 -11.26 7.62 3.37
N ASN A 388 -12.13 8.42 3.99
CA ASN A 388 -12.55 8.22 5.37
C ASN A 388 -13.91 7.49 5.40
N PRO A 389 -13.97 6.23 5.87
CA PRO A 389 -15.21 5.45 5.93
C PRO A 389 -16.29 6.00 6.88
N SER A 390 -15.94 6.81 7.88
CA SER A 390 -16.93 7.33 8.84
C SER A 390 -17.72 8.49 8.27
N THR A 391 -17.11 9.28 7.38
CA THR A 391 -17.72 10.43 6.71
C THR A 391 -18.11 10.16 5.27
N GLY A 392 -17.53 9.12 4.66
CA GLY A 392 -17.71 8.80 3.25
C GLY A 392 -17.05 9.81 2.31
N THR A 393 -16.01 10.54 2.75
CA THR A 393 -15.38 11.63 2.00
C THR A 393 -13.96 11.27 1.55
N TRP A 394 -13.55 11.78 0.39
CA TRP A 394 -12.18 11.69 -0.12
C TRP A 394 -11.41 12.98 0.13
N THR A 395 -10.14 12.87 0.51
CA THR A 395 -9.22 13.99 0.69
C THR A 395 -7.96 13.77 -0.12
N VAL A 396 -7.59 14.74 -0.94
CA VAL A 396 -6.31 14.73 -1.66
C VAL A 396 -5.17 14.89 -0.66
N ILE A 397 -4.15 14.05 -0.78
CA ILE A 397 -2.93 14.13 0.04
C ILE A 397 -1.71 14.44 -0.84
N ASN A 398 -0.55 14.56 -0.21
CA ASN A 398 0.73 14.82 -0.87
C ASN A 398 0.96 13.87 -2.07
N ILE A 399 1.48 14.44 -3.16
CA ILE A 399 1.80 13.71 -4.39
C ILE A 399 3.00 12.77 -4.19
N MET A 400 2.96 11.64 -4.87
CA MET A 400 4.09 10.71 -4.99
C MET A 400 5.21 11.31 -5.83
N ASN A 401 6.44 10.84 -5.64
CA ASN A 401 7.60 11.32 -6.38
C ASN A 401 7.55 10.88 -7.85
N ASN A 402 7.01 9.69 -8.13
CA ASN A 402 6.90 9.16 -9.48
C ASN A 402 5.43 8.86 -9.81
N PRO A 403 4.94 9.27 -10.99
CA PRO A 403 3.70 8.74 -11.54
C PRO A 403 3.81 7.23 -11.72
N ARG A 404 2.76 6.48 -11.41
CA ARG A 404 2.75 5.03 -11.62
C ARG A 404 1.35 4.48 -11.77
N SER A 405 1.19 3.55 -12.71
CA SER A 405 0.01 2.70 -12.85
C SER A 405 0.44 1.22 -12.89
N SER A 406 -0.47 0.29 -12.60
CA SER A 406 -0.17 -1.15 -12.55
C SER A 406 1.00 -1.50 -11.61
N HIS A 407 1.20 -0.70 -10.56
CA HIS A 407 2.15 -0.93 -9.48
C HIS A 407 1.54 -1.79 -8.38
N THR A 408 2.35 -2.13 -7.37
CA THR A 408 1.84 -2.76 -6.16
C THR A 408 1.98 -1.84 -4.95
N ALA A 409 1.10 -2.03 -3.96
CA ALA A 409 1.09 -1.29 -2.70
C ALA A 409 0.84 -2.25 -1.52
N PHE A 410 1.60 -2.09 -0.44
CA PHE A 410 1.51 -2.94 0.76
C PHE A 410 1.63 -2.13 2.03
N VAL A 411 0.72 -2.37 2.98
CA VAL A 411 0.89 -1.90 4.36
C VAL A 411 1.90 -2.81 5.05
N LEU A 412 3.02 -2.23 5.46
CA LEU A 412 4.08 -2.92 6.19
C LEU A 412 3.68 -3.11 7.67
N THR A 413 4.37 -4.03 8.35
CA THR A 413 4.13 -4.31 9.80
C THR A 413 4.36 -3.09 10.69
N ASN A 414 5.16 -2.12 10.25
CA ASN A 414 5.39 -0.84 10.94
C ASN A 414 4.32 0.22 10.62
N GLY A 415 3.28 -0.12 9.86
CA GLY A 415 2.17 0.76 9.50
C GLY A 415 2.41 1.68 8.30
N LYS A 416 3.62 1.73 7.75
CA LYS A 416 3.93 2.50 6.53
C LYS A 416 3.40 1.80 5.28
N MET A 417 3.10 2.58 4.25
CA MET A 417 2.75 2.05 2.94
C MET A 417 4.00 1.95 2.07
N LEU A 418 4.31 0.78 1.53
CA LEU A 418 5.27 0.61 0.44
C LEU A 418 4.52 0.61 -0.89
N ILE A 419 4.93 1.47 -1.83
CA ILE A 419 4.55 1.36 -3.25
C ILE A 419 5.77 1.02 -4.08
N ALA A 420 5.63 0.13 -5.06
CA ALA A 420 6.77 -0.33 -5.86
C ALA A 420 6.39 -0.63 -7.31
N GLY A 421 7.31 -0.29 -8.22
CA GLY A 421 7.19 -0.49 -9.67
C GLY A 421 6.00 0.22 -10.31
N GLY A 422 5.41 -0.42 -11.31
CA GLY A 422 4.43 0.21 -12.18
C GLY A 422 5.08 0.75 -13.45
N ILE A 423 4.29 1.46 -14.23
CA ILE A 423 4.70 2.01 -15.52
C ILE A 423 4.33 3.49 -15.61
N ASP A 424 5.27 4.27 -16.14
CA ASP A 424 5.06 5.64 -16.62
C ASP A 424 5.87 5.85 -17.91
N ASN A 425 5.25 5.65 -19.07
CA ASN A 425 5.87 5.43 -20.39
C ASN A 425 6.82 4.21 -20.47
N MET A 426 7.67 4.03 -19.45
CA MET A 426 8.58 2.92 -19.26
C MET A 426 8.32 2.23 -17.91
N PRO A 427 8.63 0.93 -17.77
CA PRO A 427 8.57 0.24 -16.49
C PRO A 427 9.44 0.95 -15.45
N LEU A 428 8.97 0.99 -14.20
CA LEU A 428 9.65 1.62 -13.09
C LEU A 428 10.31 0.58 -12.19
N ASN A 429 11.49 0.89 -11.68
CA ASN A 429 12.15 0.14 -10.61
C ASN A 429 12.15 0.89 -9.27
N SER A 430 11.58 2.10 -9.21
CA SER A 430 11.52 2.89 -8.00
C SER A 430 10.47 2.36 -7.02
N ALA A 431 10.74 2.55 -5.73
CA ALA A 431 9.81 2.30 -4.65
C ALA A 431 9.78 3.49 -3.68
N GLU A 432 8.64 3.70 -3.02
CA GLU A 432 8.41 4.82 -2.12
C GLU A 432 7.65 4.36 -0.88
N LEU A 433 7.90 5.03 0.25
CA LEU A 433 7.17 4.88 1.50
C LEU A 433 6.27 6.10 1.75
N TYR A 434 5.09 5.85 2.31
CA TYR A 434 4.25 6.86 2.95
C TYR A 434 4.08 6.58 4.43
#